data_AF-A0AAW9IHV9-F1
#
_entry.id   AF-A0AAW9IHV9-F1
#
_cell.length_a   1.000
_cell.length_b   1.000
_cell.length_c   1.000
_cell.angle_alpha   90.00
_cell.angle_beta   90.00
_cell.angle_gamma   90.00
#
_symmetry.space_group_name_H-M   'P 1'
#
loop_
_entity.id
_entity.type
_entity.pdbx_description
1 polymer ?
#
loop_
_entity_poly.entity_id
_entity_poly.type
_entity_poly.pdbx_seq_one_letter_code
_entity_poly.pdbx_strand_id
1 'polypeptide(L)'
;VTGTHYGKITIAPAIAKMLCDTIANNLNCTLKKNFIDKRREIYKFRELGKKEANEIIAVDKRYGKIICVCNNISEGEIVDCIRRPLGARTVEGVKRRTGSGFGSCHGSYCYEKIVNILARELDKKVTDIVEDSKNSKIISSRIKEFKDV
;
A
#
# COMPACT_ATOMS: atom_id res chain seq x y z
N VAL A 1 -5.89 14.89 0.68
CA VAL A 1 -6.25 14.36 2.02
C VAL A 1 -7.76 14.44 2.16
N THR A 2 -8.45 13.31 2.05
CA THR A 2 -9.92 13.24 2.15
C THR A 2 -10.27 12.67 3.52
N GLY A 3 -10.57 13.54 4.48
CA GLY A 3 -11.02 13.19 5.83
C GLY A 3 -11.75 14.37 6.46
N THR A 4 -12.83 14.09 7.20
CA THR A 4 -13.78 15.03 7.82
C THR A 4 -13.19 15.98 8.87
N HIS A 5 -11.87 15.94 9.10
CA HIS A 5 -11.15 16.81 10.03
C HIS A 5 -9.85 17.34 9.43
N TYR A 6 -9.94 18.10 8.34
CA TYR A 6 -8.80 18.77 7.70
C TYR A 6 -7.90 19.49 8.74
N GLY A 7 -8.49 20.19 9.72
CA GLY A 7 -7.75 20.86 10.79
C GLY A 7 -6.86 19.94 11.63
N LYS A 8 -7.29 18.70 11.92
CA LYS A 8 -6.51 17.74 12.70
C LYS A 8 -5.29 17.20 11.94
N ILE A 9 -5.38 17.08 10.61
CA ILE A 9 -4.26 16.60 9.79
C ILE A 9 -3.27 17.74 9.53
N THR A 10 -3.78 18.96 9.30
CA THR A 10 -2.93 20.14 9.09
C THR A 10 -2.17 20.55 10.35
N ILE A 11 -2.73 20.34 11.56
CA ILE A 11 -2.07 20.67 12.83
C ILE A 11 -1.11 19.59 13.33
N ALA A 12 -1.18 18.36 12.79
CA ALA A 12 -0.35 17.24 13.25
C ALA A 12 1.17 17.54 13.26
N PRO A 13 1.76 18.21 12.24
CA PRO A 13 3.17 18.58 12.27
C PRO A 13 3.51 19.57 13.40
N ALA A 14 2.61 20.50 13.71
CA ALA A 14 2.82 21.48 14.79
C ALA A 14 2.80 20.79 16.16
N ILE A 15 1.83 19.90 16.38
CA ILE A 15 1.75 19.08 17.60
C ILE A 15 2.99 18.19 17.73
N ALA A 16 3.44 17.55 16.65
CA ALA A 16 4.64 16.72 16.66
C ALA A 16 5.87 17.51 17.08
N LYS A 17 6.03 18.75 16.58
CA LYS A 17 7.12 19.64 16.99
C LYS A 17 7.06 19.99 18.47
N MET A 18 5.89 20.39 18.98
CA MET A 18 5.68 20.70 20.40
C MET A 18 6.04 19.51 21.30
N LEU A 19 5.63 18.30 20.91
CA LEU A 19 5.97 17.07 21.64
C LEU A 19 7.47 16.79 21.61
N CYS A 20 8.12 16.92 20.46
CA CYS A 20 9.57 16.75 20.34
C CYS A 20 10.34 17.73 21.25
N ASP A 21 9.98 19.01 21.25
CA ASP A 21 10.63 20.03 22.09
C ASP A 21 10.44 19.71 23.59
N THR A 22 9.23 19.31 23.97
CA THR A 22 8.91 18.93 25.36
C THR A 22 9.70 17.68 25.79
N ILE A 23 9.81 16.67 24.94
CA ILE A 23 10.55 15.44 25.23
C ILE A 23 12.06 15.71 25.27
N ALA A 24 12.60 16.52 24.35
CA ALA A 24 14.02 16.85 24.31
C ALA A 24 14.47 17.59 25.57
N ASN A 25 13.66 18.53 26.06
CA ASN A 25 13.92 19.27 27.29
C ASN A 25 13.83 18.38 28.54
N ASN A 26 12.84 17.48 28.61
CA ASN A 26 12.66 16.61 29.78
C ASN A 26 13.72 15.49 29.87
N LEU A 27 14.18 14.97 28.73
CA LEU A 27 15.14 13.86 28.67
C LEU A 27 16.58 14.32 28.42
N ASN A 28 16.87 15.62 28.41
CA ASN A 28 18.17 16.20 28.05
C ASN A 28 18.77 15.60 26.75
N CYS A 29 17.92 15.42 25.74
CA CYS A 29 18.30 14.78 24.48
C CYS A 29 18.78 15.82 23.46
N THR A 30 19.84 15.50 22.71
CA THR A 30 20.31 16.31 21.59
C THR A 30 19.90 15.73 20.25
N LEU A 31 19.64 16.60 19.26
CA LEU A 31 19.33 16.17 17.90
C LEU A 31 20.49 15.37 17.28
N LYS A 32 20.15 14.24 16.65
CA LYS A 32 21.10 13.41 15.92
C LYS A 32 21.51 14.11 14.62
N LYS A 33 22.79 14.48 14.50
CA LYS A 33 23.33 15.20 13.32
C LYS A 33 23.14 14.46 11.99
N ASN A 34 23.24 13.13 12.00
CA ASN A 34 23.17 12.28 10.80
C ASN A 34 21.84 11.51 10.72
N PHE A 35 20.71 12.18 10.95
CA PHE A 35 19.39 11.56 10.79
C PHE A 35 19.00 11.49 9.30
N ILE A 36 18.59 10.30 8.85
CA ILE A 36 18.16 10.08 7.47
C ILE A 36 16.63 10.15 7.43
N ASP A 37 16.09 11.28 7.01
CA ASP A 37 14.64 11.52 6.87
C ASP A 37 14.11 11.14 5.47
N LYS A 38 14.66 10.09 4.87
CA LYS A 38 14.27 9.67 3.52
C LYS A 38 13.53 8.34 3.57
N ARG A 39 12.37 8.32 2.93
CA ARG A 39 11.67 7.07 2.60
C ARG A 39 12.40 6.39 1.44
N ARG A 40 12.44 5.05 1.45
CA ARG A 40 12.85 4.25 0.29
C ARG A 40 12.11 4.72 -0.97
N GLU A 41 12.87 4.98 -2.02
CA GLU A 41 12.32 5.30 -3.34
C GLU A 41 11.52 4.13 -3.90
N ILE A 42 10.42 4.45 -4.58
CA ILE A 42 9.55 3.47 -5.22
C ILE A 42 9.35 3.88 -6.67
N TYR A 43 9.40 2.88 -7.55
CA TYR A 43 9.01 3.06 -8.93
C TYR A 43 7.49 3.12 -9.01
N LYS A 44 6.98 4.21 -9.60
CA LYS A 44 5.56 4.33 -9.91
C LYS A 44 5.40 4.35 -11.41
N PHE A 45 4.80 3.31 -11.97
CA PHE A 45 4.85 3.07 -13.41
C PHE A 45 4.26 4.24 -14.20
N ARG A 46 3.18 4.84 -13.70
CA ARG A 46 2.51 6.01 -14.31
C ARG A 46 3.36 7.29 -14.36
N GLU A 47 4.40 7.41 -13.54
CA GLU A 47 5.27 8.59 -13.46
C GLU A 47 6.54 8.42 -14.32
N LEU A 48 6.80 7.22 -14.86
CA LEU A 48 8.00 6.91 -15.64
C LEU A 48 7.87 7.31 -17.11
N GLY A 49 8.97 7.74 -17.71
CA GLY A 49 9.08 7.89 -19.16
C GLY A 49 9.13 6.54 -19.89
N LYS A 50 8.90 6.53 -21.20
CA LYS A 50 8.91 5.28 -22.01
C LYS A 50 10.22 4.49 -21.89
N LYS A 51 11.37 5.19 -21.85
CA LYS A 51 12.69 4.55 -21.73
C LYS A 51 12.84 3.87 -20.37
N GLU A 52 12.62 4.61 -19.29
CA GLU A 52 12.69 4.10 -17.91
C GLU A 52 11.68 2.97 -17.66
N ALA A 53 10.47 3.08 -18.21
CA ALA A 53 9.45 2.04 -18.16
C ALA A 53 9.94 0.75 -18.84
N ASN A 54 10.60 0.84 -20.01
CA ASN A 54 11.16 -0.34 -20.67
C ASN A 54 12.34 -0.94 -19.89
N GLU A 55 13.18 -0.11 -19.28
CA GLU A 55 14.29 -0.56 -18.44
C GLU A 55 13.79 -1.34 -17.22
N ILE A 56 12.79 -0.82 -16.51
CA ILE A 56 12.24 -1.53 -15.35
C ILE A 56 11.51 -2.82 -15.75
N ILE A 57 10.82 -2.83 -16.90
CA ILE A 57 10.18 -4.04 -17.44
C ILE A 57 11.22 -5.10 -17.81
N ALA A 58 12.40 -4.68 -18.30
CA ALA A 58 13.49 -5.60 -18.61
C ALA A 58 14.06 -6.26 -17.32
N VAL A 59 14.12 -5.51 -16.21
CA VAL A 59 14.57 -6.02 -14.90
C VAL A 59 13.50 -6.91 -14.25
N ASP A 60 12.26 -6.45 -14.18
CA ASP A 60 11.12 -7.22 -13.67
C ASP A 60 9.90 -7.06 -14.59
N LYS A 61 9.61 -8.14 -15.32
CA LYS A 61 8.50 -8.23 -16.27
C LYS A 61 7.13 -7.90 -15.66
N ARG A 62 6.98 -8.01 -14.33
CA ARG A 62 5.74 -7.66 -13.62
C ARG A 62 5.38 -6.18 -13.73
N TYR A 63 6.37 -5.30 -13.92
CA TYR A 63 6.10 -3.88 -14.18
C TYR A 63 5.41 -3.64 -15.52
N GLY A 64 5.49 -4.59 -16.46
CA GLY A 64 4.82 -4.51 -17.76
C GLY A 64 3.36 -4.96 -17.72
N LYS A 65 2.92 -5.57 -16.62
CA LYS A 65 1.56 -6.09 -16.47
C LYS A 65 0.69 -5.12 -15.68
N ILE A 66 -0.21 -4.42 -16.36
CA ILE A 66 -1.13 -3.47 -15.71
C ILE A 66 -2.26 -4.22 -14.99
N ILE A 67 -2.39 -3.97 -13.69
CA ILE A 67 -3.44 -4.53 -12.83
C ILE A 67 -4.59 -3.53 -12.67
N CYS A 68 -4.29 -2.26 -12.43
CA CYS A 68 -5.29 -1.19 -12.35
C CYS A 68 -5.16 -0.26 -13.56
N VAL A 69 -6.08 -0.40 -14.51
CA VAL A 69 -6.08 0.40 -15.74
C VAL A 69 -6.36 1.87 -15.45
N CYS A 70 -7.36 2.19 -14.61
CA CYS A 70 -7.74 3.57 -14.32
C CYS A 70 -6.62 4.41 -13.70
N ASN A 71 -5.73 3.79 -12.92
CA ASN A 71 -4.64 4.48 -12.24
C ASN A 71 -3.25 4.14 -12.81
N ASN A 72 -3.21 3.33 -13.86
CA ASN A 72 -1.99 2.83 -14.49
C ASN A 72 -1.01 2.18 -13.51
N ILE A 73 -1.52 1.26 -12.67
CA ILE A 73 -0.72 0.54 -11.67
C ILE A 73 -0.37 -0.85 -12.17
N SER A 74 0.92 -1.16 -12.16
CA SER A 74 1.50 -2.44 -12.55
C SER A 74 1.43 -3.51 -11.44
N GLU A 75 1.58 -4.78 -11.82
CA GLU A 75 1.75 -5.88 -10.86
C GLU A 75 3.03 -5.71 -10.04
N GLY A 76 4.10 -5.21 -10.67
CA GLY A 76 5.38 -4.93 -10.02
C GLY A 76 5.24 -3.99 -8.82
N GLU A 77 4.47 -2.90 -8.97
CA GLU A 77 4.18 -1.97 -7.87
C GLU A 77 3.43 -2.62 -6.70
N ILE A 78 2.46 -3.47 -7.00
CA ILE A 78 1.68 -4.18 -5.99
C ILE A 78 2.59 -5.17 -5.24
N VAL A 79 3.41 -5.92 -5.96
CA VAL A 79 4.36 -6.88 -5.36
C VAL A 79 5.42 -6.16 -4.51
N ASP A 80 6.02 -5.06 -4.99
CA ASP A 80 6.97 -4.27 -4.20
C ASP A 80 6.33 -3.76 -2.91
N CYS A 81 5.08 -3.28 -2.98
CA CYS A 81 4.42 -2.73 -1.81
C CYS A 81 4.12 -3.79 -0.73
N ILE A 82 4.00 -5.07 -1.12
CA ILE A 82 3.82 -6.23 -0.24
C ILE A 82 5.15 -6.70 0.35
N ARG A 83 6.21 -6.76 -0.46
CA ARG A 83 7.53 -7.30 -0.06
C ARG A 83 8.40 -6.33 0.73
N ARG A 84 8.21 -5.02 0.57
CA ARG A 84 9.01 -4.01 1.28
C ARG A 84 8.80 -4.05 2.81
N PRO A 85 9.72 -3.48 3.62
CA PRO A 85 9.55 -3.38 5.07
C PRO A 85 8.20 -2.76 5.45
N LEU A 86 7.55 -3.34 6.46
CA LEU A 86 6.17 -3.01 6.84
C LEU A 86 5.23 -3.05 5.63
N GLY A 87 5.32 -4.10 4.81
CA GLY A 87 4.58 -4.24 3.55
C GLY A 87 3.07 -4.38 3.71
N ALA A 88 2.33 -4.20 2.61
CA ALA A 88 0.88 -4.39 2.60
C ALA A 88 0.51 -5.84 2.97
N ARG A 89 -0.53 -6.00 3.80
CA ARG A 89 -1.06 -7.32 4.20
C ARG A 89 -2.56 -7.45 3.97
N THR A 90 -3.22 -6.37 3.56
CA THR A 90 -4.65 -6.24 3.35
C THR A 90 -4.88 -5.54 2.03
N VAL A 91 -6.07 -5.68 1.44
CA VAL A 91 -6.39 -5.03 0.16
C VAL A 91 -6.36 -3.51 0.30
N GLU A 92 -6.91 -2.98 1.38
CA GLU A 92 -6.86 -1.55 1.67
C GLU A 92 -5.42 -1.07 1.92
N GLY A 93 -4.56 -1.92 2.50
CA GLY A 93 -3.13 -1.67 2.60
C GLY A 93 -2.44 -1.52 1.24
N VAL A 94 -2.84 -2.31 0.24
CA VAL A 94 -2.37 -2.18 -1.15
C VAL A 94 -2.89 -0.86 -1.75
N LYS A 95 -4.21 -0.62 -1.65
CA LYS A 95 -4.87 0.60 -2.18
C LYS A 95 -4.20 1.87 -1.66
N ARG A 96 -3.98 1.99 -0.34
CA ARG A 96 -3.33 3.16 0.28
C ARG A 96 -1.87 3.35 -0.15
N ARG A 97 -1.18 2.28 -0.59
CA ARG A 97 0.24 2.31 -0.93
C ARG A 97 0.51 2.56 -2.41
N THR A 98 -0.34 2.06 -3.29
CA THR A 98 -0.16 2.14 -4.75
C THR A 98 -1.14 3.10 -5.40
N GLY A 99 -2.29 3.37 -4.77
CA GLY A 99 -3.38 4.12 -5.39
C GLY A 99 -4.32 3.25 -6.24
N SER A 100 -4.08 1.94 -6.34
CA SER A 100 -5.01 1.04 -7.05
C SER A 100 -6.41 1.11 -6.44
N GLY A 101 -7.45 1.04 -7.26
CA GLY A 101 -8.84 1.05 -6.77
C GLY A 101 -9.42 2.42 -6.39
N PHE A 102 -8.63 3.50 -6.38
CA PHE A 102 -9.13 4.88 -6.19
C PHE A 102 -9.46 5.62 -7.49
N GLY A 103 -9.55 4.90 -8.61
CA GLY A 103 -9.96 5.46 -9.90
C GLY A 103 -11.48 5.48 -10.05
N SER A 104 -11.97 5.90 -11.21
CA SER A 104 -13.42 5.94 -11.53
C SER A 104 -14.13 4.59 -11.37
N CYS A 105 -13.41 3.48 -11.53
CA CYS A 105 -13.98 2.15 -11.33
C CYS A 105 -14.11 1.72 -9.86
N HIS A 106 -13.60 2.50 -8.90
CA HIS A 106 -13.64 2.18 -7.46
C HIS A 106 -13.14 0.77 -7.08
N GLY A 107 -12.28 0.17 -7.91
CA GLY A 107 -11.71 -1.15 -7.67
C GLY A 107 -12.41 -2.31 -8.39
N SER A 108 -13.56 -2.10 -9.04
CA SER A 108 -14.37 -3.18 -9.63
C SER A 108 -13.61 -4.15 -10.54
N TYR A 109 -12.54 -3.70 -11.21
CA TYR A 109 -11.73 -4.55 -12.10
C TYR A 109 -10.44 -5.10 -11.48
N CYS A 110 -9.80 -4.36 -10.57
CA CYS A 110 -8.48 -4.71 -10.06
C CYS A 110 -8.55 -5.43 -8.71
N TYR A 111 -9.69 -5.41 -8.03
CA TYR A 111 -9.84 -5.92 -6.67
C TYR A 111 -9.53 -7.41 -6.56
N GLU A 112 -10.16 -8.25 -7.40
CA GLU A 112 -9.91 -9.70 -7.43
C GLU A 112 -8.45 -10.03 -7.76
N LYS A 113 -7.84 -9.31 -8.72
CA LYS A 113 -6.43 -9.44 -9.08
C LYS A 113 -5.52 -9.12 -7.89
N ILE A 114 -5.82 -8.08 -7.13
CA ILE A 114 -5.05 -7.68 -5.94
C ILE A 114 -5.14 -8.76 -4.86
N VAL A 115 -6.33 -9.33 -4.63
CA VAL A 115 -6.53 -10.42 -3.66
C VAL A 115 -5.68 -11.64 -4.05
N ASN A 116 -5.68 -12.01 -5.33
CA ASN A 116 -4.85 -13.12 -5.82
C ASN A 116 -3.35 -12.86 -5.68
N ILE A 117 -2.89 -11.64 -5.98
CA ILE A 117 -1.48 -11.26 -5.77
C ILE A 117 -1.13 -11.32 -4.29
N LEU A 118 -1.98 -10.80 -3.40
CA LEU A 118 -1.76 -10.86 -1.94
C LEU A 118 -1.69 -12.31 -1.44
N ALA A 119 -2.62 -13.17 -1.87
CA ALA A 119 -2.62 -14.59 -1.53
C ALA A 119 -1.31 -15.26 -1.96
N ARG A 120 -0.88 -15.03 -3.20
CA ARG A 120 0.39 -15.56 -3.73
C ARG A 120 1.61 -15.06 -2.98
N GLU A 121 1.71 -13.76 -2.74
CA GLU A 121 2.91 -13.14 -2.12
C GLU A 121 3.01 -13.39 -0.61
N LEU A 122 1.90 -13.72 0.05
CA LEU A 122 1.85 -14.01 1.49
C LEU A 122 1.78 -15.51 1.81
N ASP A 123 1.77 -16.36 0.78
CA ASP A 123 1.56 -17.80 0.90
C ASP A 123 0.29 -18.14 1.71
N LYS A 124 -0.83 -17.52 1.31
CA LYS A 124 -2.15 -17.67 1.95
C LYS A 124 -3.19 -18.13 0.96
N LYS A 125 -4.26 -18.75 1.46
CA LYS A 125 -5.46 -18.98 0.65
C LYS A 125 -6.14 -17.65 0.36
N VAL A 126 -6.79 -17.56 -0.80
CA VAL A 126 -7.58 -16.39 -1.22
C VAL A 126 -8.66 -16.04 -0.18
N THR A 127 -9.23 -17.06 0.49
CA THR A 127 -10.22 -16.92 1.57
C THR A 127 -9.66 -16.32 2.87
N ASP A 128 -8.34 -16.31 3.04
CA ASP A 128 -7.69 -15.79 4.25
C ASP A 128 -7.24 -14.32 4.08
N ILE A 129 -7.45 -13.75 2.88
CA ILE A 129 -7.20 -12.34 2.62
C ILE A 129 -8.36 -11.50 3.15
N VAL A 130 -7.98 -10.40 3.81
CA VAL A 130 -8.91 -9.46 4.45
C VAL A 130 -8.84 -8.09 3.81
N GLU A 131 -9.92 -7.32 3.95
CA GLU A 131 -10.05 -6.00 3.36
C GLU A 131 -9.16 -4.97 4.06
N ASP A 132 -9.36 -4.75 5.37
CA ASP A 132 -8.59 -3.76 6.15
C ASP A 132 -8.19 -4.28 7.54
N SER A 133 -9.11 -4.99 8.22
CA SER A 133 -8.92 -5.52 9.58
C SER A 133 -9.03 -7.05 9.62
N LYS A 134 -8.56 -7.67 10.72
CA LYS A 134 -8.53 -9.13 10.89
C LYS A 134 -9.89 -9.82 10.70
N ASN A 135 -10.99 -9.11 11.01
CA ASN A 135 -12.35 -9.64 10.92
C ASN A 135 -13.05 -9.28 9.60
N SER A 136 -12.39 -8.55 8.69
CA SER A 136 -12.96 -8.12 7.42
C SER A 136 -12.64 -9.11 6.29
N LYS A 137 -13.16 -10.33 6.38
CA LYS A 137 -12.97 -11.33 5.32
C LYS A 137 -13.71 -10.93 4.05
N ILE A 138 -13.02 -11.02 2.93
CA ILE A 138 -13.56 -10.68 1.60
C ILE A 138 -14.37 -11.84 1.04
N ILE A 139 -13.81 -13.05 1.17
CA ILE A 139 -14.41 -14.29 0.67
C ILE A 139 -14.64 -15.21 1.86
N SER A 140 -15.88 -15.61 2.08
CA SER A 140 -16.29 -16.45 3.21
C SER A 140 -15.82 -17.89 3.06
N SER A 141 -16.06 -18.49 1.90
CA SER A 141 -15.69 -19.86 1.55
C SER A 141 -15.63 -20.05 0.03
N ARG A 142 -15.14 -21.21 -0.42
CA ARG A 142 -15.30 -21.59 -1.83
C ARG A 142 -16.75 -21.98 -2.12
N ILE A 143 -17.13 -21.82 -3.38
CA ILE A 143 -18.42 -22.32 -3.87
C ILE A 143 -18.49 -23.83 -3.58
N LYS A 144 -19.58 -24.27 -2.93
CA LYS A 144 -19.84 -25.64 -2.48
C LYS A 144 -18.96 -26.17 -1.32
N GLU A 145 -18.16 -25.31 -0.69
CA GLU A 145 -17.66 -25.58 0.67
C GLU A 145 -18.65 -24.98 1.66
N PHE A 146 -19.73 -25.71 1.91
CA PHE A 146 -20.65 -25.41 3.00
C PHE A 146 -20.01 -25.94 4.28
N LYS A 147 -19.78 -25.08 5.26
CA LYS A 147 -19.53 -25.55 6.63
C LYS A 147 -20.87 -26.05 7.15
N ASP A 148 -21.10 -27.34 6.99
CA ASP A 148 -22.19 -28.14 7.56
C ASP A 148 -23.47 -27.33 7.85
N VAL A 149 -24.31 -27.22 6.82
CA VAL A 149 -25.76 -27.24 7.01
C VAL A 149 -26.19 -28.70 6.91
#